data_AF-A0AAX1STI1-F1
#
_entry.id   AF-A0AAX1STI1-F1
#
_cell.length_a   1.000
_cell.length_b   1.000
_cell.length_c   1.000
_cell.angle_alpha   90.00
_cell.angle_beta   90.00
_cell.angle_gamma   90.00
#
_symmetry.space_group_name_H-M   'P 1'
#
loop_
_entity.id
_entity.type
_entity.pdbx_description
1 polymer ?
#
loop_
_entity_poly.entity_id
_entity_poly.type
_entity_poly.pdbx_seq_one_letter_code
_entity_poly.pdbx_strand_id
1 'polypeptide(L)'
;MAKSQLLKDTVSEQSSFENILLRLKVILSNLDNELIMSWIEGELTGYKLDDKLPDYRVVTGIPMGKFIVNGSFEYTDSQVPLGQVLEPDMIKDLVRIPILDTIKTLEEILSGENKEDYCLVVPTELCHGISTQELQILAMKIKCPSNFISKVISNVKSKLVDVIMELEKQYENLDELDIKSQVEEDKHKKEKVIFNIENIIFDGSIKMGNNNKIKRSKFWSFFGGEK
;
A
#
# COMPACT_ATOMS: atom_id res chain seq x y z
N MET A 1 13.68 31.36 -3.23
CA MET A 1 13.06 30.83 -4.46
C MET A 1 11.56 30.74 -4.25
N ALA A 2 10.76 31.08 -5.25
CA ALA A 2 9.31 30.88 -5.17
C ALA A 2 8.99 29.38 -5.17
N LYS A 3 7.96 28.98 -4.42
CA LYS A 3 7.46 27.60 -4.46
C LYS A 3 6.86 27.27 -5.82
N SER A 4 7.11 26.06 -6.32
CA SER A 4 6.56 25.57 -7.59
C SER A 4 5.04 25.59 -7.58
N GLN A 5 4.45 25.78 -8.74
CA GLN A 5 3.01 25.63 -8.92
C GLN A 5 2.58 24.20 -8.62
N LEU A 6 3.40 23.20 -8.94
CA LEU A 6 3.15 21.80 -8.58
C LEU A 6 2.96 21.59 -7.06
N LEU A 7 3.82 22.19 -6.22
CA LEU A 7 3.67 22.10 -4.77
C LEU A 7 2.41 22.85 -4.29
N LYS A 8 2.12 24.03 -4.86
CA LYS A 8 0.92 24.80 -4.52
C LYS A 8 -0.35 24.04 -4.88
N ASP A 9 -0.42 23.45 -6.07
CA ASP A 9 -1.55 22.65 -6.56
C ASP A 9 -1.79 21.44 -5.64
N THR A 10 -0.71 20.82 -5.16
CA THR A 10 -0.77 19.69 -4.23
C THR A 10 -1.35 20.07 -2.86
N VAL A 11 -0.90 21.18 -2.28
CA VAL A 11 -1.31 21.60 -0.93
C VAL A 11 -2.69 22.26 -0.94
N SER A 12 -3.06 22.93 -2.03
CA SER A 12 -4.33 23.66 -2.14
C SER A 12 -5.50 22.79 -2.62
N GLU A 13 -5.28 21.50 -2.89
CA GLU A 13 -6.26 20.55 -3.46
C GLU A 13 -6.95 21.07 -4.75
N GLN A 14 -6.30 21.99 -5.47
CA GLN A 14 -6.86 22.62 -6.68
C GLN A 14 -6.82 21.70 -7.91
N SER A 15 -5.97 20.67 -7.89
CA SER A 15 -5.82 19.67 -8.95
C SER A 15 -6.18 18.28 -8.45
N SER A 16 -6.71 17.42 -9.34
CA SER A 16 -6.95 16.02 -8.99
C SER A 16 -5.63 15.33 -8.63
N PHE A 17 -5.70 14.43 -7.65
CA PHE A 17 -4.52 13.73 -7.14
C PHE A 17 -3.81 12.92 -8.25
N GLU A 18 -4.60 12.33 -9.15
CA GLU A 18 -4.15 11.65 -10.35
C GLU A 18 -3.31 12.56 -11.28
N ASN A 19 -3.74 13.81 -11.51
CA ASN A 19 -3.01 14.75 -12.36
C ASN A 19 -1.65 15.14 -11.75
N ILE A 20 -1.59 15.31 -10.42
CA ILE A 20 -0.35 15.64 -9.73
C ILE A 20 0.64 14.48 -9.83
N LEU A 21 0.18 13.24 -9.61
CA LEU A 21 0.99 12.03 -9.80
C LEU A 21 1.46 11.88 -11.25
N LEU A 22 0.63 12.19 -12.25
CA LEU A 22 1.05 12.14 -13.66
C LEU A 22 2.15 13.16 -13.97
N ARG A 23 2.04 14.39 -13.49
CA ARG A 23 3.10 15.41 -13.63
C ARG A 23 4.39 14.95 -12.94
N LEU A 24 4.28 14.44 -11.72
CA LEU A 24 5.41 13.94 -10.97
C LEU A 24 6.07 12.73 -11.66
N LYS A 25 5.29 11.85 -12.33
CA LYS A 25 5.83 10.73 -13.13
C LYS A 25 6.76 11.22 -14.23
N VAL A 26 6.38 12.29 -14.94
CA VAL A 26 7.21 12.88 -16.00
C VAL A 26 8.54 13.39 -15.40
N ILE A 27 8.48 14.12 -14.29
CA ILE A 27 9.69 14.65 -13.64
C ILE A 27 10.61 13.52 -13.15
N LEU A 28 10.05 12.54 -12.43
CA LEU A 28 10.80 11.43 -11.85
C LEU A 28 11.40 10.49 -12.91
N SER A 29 10.83 10.45 -14.12
CA SER A 29 11.39 9.67 -15.23
C SER A 29 12.80 10.13 -15.61
N ASN A 30 13.12 11.42 -15.41
CA ASN A 30 14.46 11.97 -15.66
C ASN A 30 15.52 11.42 -14.67
N LEU A 31 15.11 10.83 -13.54
CA LEU A 31 16.04 10.24 -12.57
C LEU A 31 16.48 8.83 -12.93
N ASP A 32 15.86 8.17 -13.92
CA ASP A 32 16.16 6.79 -14.36
C ASP A 32 16.25 5.76 -13.21
N ASN A 33 15.40 5.88 -12.19
CA ASN A 33 15.37 4.93 -11.07
C ASN A 33 14.12 4.05 -11.12
N GLU A 34 14.33 2.74 -11.30
CA GLU A 34 13.25 1.75 -11.43
C GLU A 34 12.36 1.65 -10.18
N LEU A 35 12.92 1.78 -8.97
CA LEU A 35 12.15 1.68 -7.73
C LEU A 35 11.17 2.84 -7.58
N ILE A 36 11.64 4.07 -7.81
CA ILE A 36 10.80 5.28 -7.77
C ILE A 36 9.73 5.23 -8.86
N MET A 37 10.09 4.77 -10.06
CA MET A 37 9.12 4.60 -11.16
C MET A 37 8.07 3.52 -10.84
N SER A 38 8.48 2.39 -10.24
CA SER A 38 7.54 1.35 -9.82
C SER A 38 6.55 1.84 -8.77
N TRP A 39 6.99 2.71 -7.86
CA TRP A 39 6.11 3.33 -6.87
C TRP A 39 5.05 4.21 -7.53
N ILE A 40 5.46 5.16 -8.38
CA ILE A 40 4.50 6.08 -8.99
C ILE A 40 3.52 5.38 -9.94
N GLU A 41 3.99 4.33 -10.63
CA GLU A 41 3.13 3.46 -11.43
C GLU A 41 2.16 2.66 -10.57
N GLY A 42 2.62 2.11 -9.44
CA GLY A 42 1.75 1.41 -8.49
C GLY A 42 0.66 2.33 -7.91
N GLU A 43 0.99 3.59 -7.60
CA GLU A 43 0.01 4.56 -7.11
C GLU A 43 -1.05 4.91 -8.18
N LEU A 44 -0.65 5.01 -9.46
CA LEU A 44 -1.51 5.38 -10.58
C LEU A 44 -2.34 4.22 -11.15
N THR A 45 -1.70 3.07 -11.38
CA THR A 45 -2.29 1.91 -12.09
C THR A 45 -2.60 0.73 -11.18
N GLY A 46 -2.22 0.81 -9.91
CA GLY A 46 -2.34 -0.27 -8.94
C GLY A 46 -1.09 -1.15 -8.91
N TYR A 47 -0.91 -1.84 -7.80
CA TYR A 47 0.20 -2.73 -7.54
C TYR A 47 -0.14 -4.18 -7.90
N LYS A 48 0.86 -4.94 -8.32
CA LYS A 48 0.76 -6.40 -8.50
C LYS A 48 1.08 -7.10 -7.19
N LEU A 49 0.64 -8.36 -7.08
CA LEU A 49 0.86 -9.20 -5.90
C LEU A 49 2.35 -9.39 -5.54
N ASP A 50 3.23 -9.42 -6.53
CA ASP A 50 4.67 -9.64 -6.34
C ASP A 50 5.48 -8.32 -6.30
N ASP A 51 4.81 -7.16 -6.39
CA ASP A 51 5.49 -5.87 -6.37
C ASP A 51 6.00 -5.53 -4.97
N LYS A 52 7.04 -4.68 -4.92
CA LYS A 52 7.57 -4.17 -3.66
C LYS A 52 6.66 -3.05 -3.16
N LEU A 53 5.76 -3.41 -2.24
CA LEU A 53 4.85 -2.46 -1.62
C LEU A 53 5.55 -1.58 -0.57
N PRO A 54 5.28 -0.26 -0.56
CA PRO A 54 5.58 0.58 0.59
C PRO A 54 4.85 0.10 1.86
N ASP A 55 5.46 0.30 3.04
CA ASP A 55 4.90 -0.21 4.30
C ASP A 55 3.51 0.35 4.60
N TYR A 56 3.23 1.60 4.23
CA TYR A 56 1.91 2.21 4.40
C TYR A 56 0.81 1.57 3.53
N ARG A 57 1.16 0.80 2.48
CA ARG A 57 0.21 0.05 1.65
C ARG A 57 -0.21 -1.29 2.28
N VAL A 58 0.42 -1.70 3.38
CA VAL A 58 0.07 -2.93 4.10
C VAL A 58 -0.62 -2.58 5.41
N VAL A 59 -1.91 -2.88 5.51
CA VAL A 59 -2.71 -2.60 6.70
C VAL A 59 -3.05 -3.89 7.46
N THR A 60 -3.44 -3.75 8.73
CA THR A 60 -3.86 -4.87 9.56
C THR A 60 -5.36 -4.82 9.70
N GLY A 61 -6.08 -5.77 9.12
CA GLY A 61 -7.53 -5.82 9.19
C GLY A 61 -8.07 -6.59 10.41
N ILE A 62 -9.38 -6.79 10.42
CA ILE A 62 -10.11 -7.44 11.50
C ILE A 62 -10.76 -8.72 10.96
N PRO A 63 -10.46 -9.91 11.52
CA PRO A 63 -11.07 -11.15 11.08
C PRO A 63 -12.52 -11.21 11.56
N MET A 64 -13.46 -11.04 10.62
CA MET A 64 -14.90 -11.08 10.85
C MET A 64 -15.47 -12.30 10.15
N GLY A 65 -16.41 -13.00 10.75
CA GLY A 65 -16.90 -14.23 10.15
C GLY A 65 -18.16 -14.79 10.77
N LYS A 66 -18.52 -15.95 10.24
CA LYS A 66 -19.58 -16.81 10.74
C LYS A 66 -18.94 -18.08 11.29
N PHE A 67 -19.20 -18.39 12.56
CA PHE A 67 -18.59 -19.54 13.23
C PHE A 67 -19.50 -20.11 14.32
N ILE A 68 -19.27 -21.37 14.67
CA ILE A 68 -19.99 -22.09 15.71
C ILE A 68 -19.00 -22.42 16.84
N VAL A 69 -19.41 -22.17 18.08
CA VAL A 69 -18.66 -22.52 19.29
C VAL A 69 -19.33 -23.71 19.99
N ASN A 70 -18.56 -24.74 20.29
CA ASN A 70 -18.98 -25.98 20.98
C ASN A 70 -20.23 -26.63 20.37
N GLY A 71 -20.38 -26.55 19.03
CA GLY A 71 -21.52 -27.10 18.29
C GLY A 71 -22.90 -26.51 18.65
N SER A 72 -22.95 -25.47 19.48
CA SER A 72 -24.20 -25.02 20.12
C SER A 72 -24.50 -23.54 19.88
N PHE A 73 -23.46 -22.70 19.82
CA PHE A 73 -23.62 -21.25 19.69
C PHE A 73 -23.13 -20.78 18.33
N GLU A 74 -24.04 -20.31 17.49
CA GLU A 74 -23.73 -19.72 16.19
C GLU A 74 -23.56 -18.20 16.31
N TYR A 75 -22.42 -17.71 15.81
CA TYR A 75 -22.11 -16.30 15.71
C TYR A 75 -22.07 -15.90 14.23
N THR A 76 -22.68 -14.75 13.91
CA THR A 76 -22.74 -14.20 12.56
C THR A 76 -22.15 -12.79 12.54
N ASP A 77 -21.35 -12.48 11.52
CA ASP A 77 -20.65 -11.19 11.35
C ASP A 77 -19.96 -10.72 12.64
N SER A 78 -19.30 -11.65 13.32
CA SER A 78 -18.61 -11.42 14.60
C SER A 78 -17.12 -11.64 14.45
N GLN A 79 -16.31 -11.06 15.36
CA GLN A 79 -14.87 -11.25 15.34
C GLN A 79 -14.52 -12.71 15.62
N VAL A 80 -13.76 -13.33 14.73
CA VAL A 80 -13.37 -14.74 14.86
C VAL A 80 -12.24 -14.87 15.89
N PRO A 81 -12.37 -15.72 16.92
CA PRO A 81 -11.36 -15.87 17.98
C PRO A 81 -10.17 -16.74 17.51
N LEU A 82 -9.42 -16.25 16.52
CA LEU A 82 -8.31 -16.98 15.88
C LEU A 82 -7.21 -17.41 16.86
N GLY A 83 -7.05 -16.73 17.99
CA GLY A 83 -6.07 -17.10 19.03
C GLY A 83 -6.30 -18.48 19.66
N GLN A 84 -7.45 -19.10 19.44
CA GLN A 84 -7.73 -20.47 19.89
C GLN A 84 -7.22 -21.53 18.91
N VAL A 85 -6.95 -21.15 17.66
CA VAL A 85 -6.68 -22.09 16.56
C VAL A 85 -5.37 -21.81 15.82
N LEU A 86 -4.80 -20.61 15.98
CA LEU A 86 -3.59 -20.18 15.29
C LEU A 86 -2.61 -19.51 16.26
N GLU A 87 -1.32 -19.71 16.00
CA GLU A 87 -0.23 -19.03 16.71
C GLU A 87 -0.23 -17.52 16.38
N PRO A 88 0.26 -16.66 17.30
CA PRO A 88 0.24 -15.20 17.11
C PRO A 88 0.87 -14.70 15.80
N ASP A 89 1.97 -15.30 15.36
CA ASP A 89 2.63 -14.89 14.12
C ASP A 89 1.85 -15.32 12.87
N MET A 90 1.14 -16.45 12.95
CA MET A 90 0.23 -16.90 11.90
C MET A 90 -0.98 -15.97 11.78
N ILE A 91 -1.50 -15.51 12.90
CA ILE A 91 -2.60 -14.54 12.94
C ILE A 91 -2.16 -13.22 12.32
N LYS A 92 -0.99 -12.69 12.71
CA LYS A 92 -0.45 -11.44 12.14
C LYS A 92 -0.37 -11.52 10.62
N ASP A 93 0.13 -12.62 10.08
CA ASP A 93 0.21 -12.82 8.63
C ASP A 93 -1.17 -12.89 7.96
N LEU A 94 -2.13 -13.59 8.57
CA LEU A 94 -3.48 -13.77 8.02
C LEU A 94 -4.26 -12.45 7.97
N VAL A 95 -4.10 -11.59 8.97
CA VAL A 95 -4.82 -10.31 9.05
C VAL A 95 -4.14 -9.17 8.26
N ARG A 96 -2.98 -9.41 7.64
CA ARG A 96 -2.33 -8.42 6.77
C ARG A 96 -3.08 -8.33 5.44
N ILE A 97 -3.50 -7.10 5.12
CA ILE A 97 -4.16 -6.76 3.86
C ILE A 97 -3.20 -5.89 3.04
N PRO A 98 -2.60 -6.42 1.95
CA PRO A 98 -1.92 -5.58 0.97
C PRO A 98 -2.96 -4.82 0.15
N ILE A 99 -2.94 -3.49 0.19
CA ILE A 99 -3.84 -2.64 -0.60
C ILE A 99 -3.19 -2.38 -1.96
N LEU A 100 -3.66 -3.13 -2.96
CA LEU A 100 -3.13 -3.11 -4.32
C LEU A 100 -3.83 -2.09 -5.22
N ASP A 101 -5.02 -1.63 -4.85
CA ASP A 101 -5.82 -0.75 -5.68
C ASP A 101 -5.15 0.61 -5.93
N THR A 102 -5.53 1.22 -7.06
CA THR A 102 -5.07 2.58 -7.43
C THR A 102 -5.51 3.59 -6.39
N ILE A 103 -4.78 4.71 -6.26
CA ILE A 103 -5.20 5.74 -5.32
C ILE A 103 -6.60 6.28 -5.61
N LYS A 104 -6.95 6.41 -6.90
CA LYS A 104 -8.26 6.87 -7.34
C LYS A 104 -9.36 5.93 -6.88
N THR A 105 -9.15 4.62 -7.02
CA THR A 105 -10.09 3.61 -6.55
C THR A 105 -10.28 3.71 -5.04
N LEU A 106 -9.22 3.98 -4.27
CA LEU A 106 -9.33 4.20 -2.82
C LEU A 106 -10.14 5.46 -2.48
N GLU A 107 -9.97 6.54 -3.22
CA GLU A 107 -10.79 7.77 -3.09
C GLU A 107 -12.28 7.50 -3.42
N GLU A 108 -12.54 6.75 -4.48
CA GLU A 108 -13.89 6.33 -4.89
C GLU A 108 -14.54 5.42 -3.82
N ILE A 109 -13.80 4.48 -3.24
CA ILE A 109 -14.29 3.61 -2.15
C ILE A 109 -14.69 4.46 -0.95
N LEU A 110 -13.88 5.44 -0.56
CA LEU A 110 -14.16 6.27 0.62
C LEU A 110 -15.33 7.24 0.42
N SER A 111 -15.57 7.67 -0.82
CA SER A 111 -16.67 8.55 -1.19
C SER A 111 -17.99 7.80 -1.44
N GLY A 112 -17.91 6.49 -1.69
CA GLY A 112 -19.08 5.62 -1.89
C GLY A 112 -19.84 5.25 -0.63
N GLU A 113 -21.05 4.74 -0.82
CA GLU A 113 -21.93 4.26 0.27
C GLU A 113 -21.37 3.00 0.95
N ASN A 114 -20.63 2.17 0.20
CA ASN A 114 -20.09 0.87 0.63
C ASN A 114 -18.64 0.96 1.17
N LYS A 115 -18.20 2.11 1.68
CA LYS A 115 -16.83 2.31 2.19
C LYS A 115 -16.39 1.34 3.30
N GLU A 116 -17.35 0.71 3.96
CA GLU A 116 -17.13 -0.27 5.03
C GLU A 116 -17.02 -1.72 4.53
N ASP A 117 -17.23 -1.96 3.23
CA ASP A 117 -17.27 -3.31 2.64
C ASP A 117 -15.91 -3.78 2.12
N TYR A 118 -14.89 -2.93 2.15
CA TYR A 118 -13.55 -3.32 1.73
C TYR A 118 -13.03 -4.43 2.64
N CYS A 119 -12.87 -5.63 2.08
CA CYS A 119 -12.44 -6.80 2.81
C CYS A 119 -11.71 -7.79 1.91
N LEU A 120 -10.84 -8.58 2.54
CA LEU A 120 -10.24 -9.74 1.90
C LEU A 120 -11.03 -10.98 2.32
N VAL A 121 -11.66 -11.65 1.36
CA VAL A 121 -12.38 -12.91 1.62
C VAL A 121 -11.35 -14.01 1.90
N VAL A 122 -11.54 -14.73 3.01
CA VAL A 122 -10.72 -15.89 3.32
C VAL A 122 -11.38 -17.12 2.70
N PRO A 123 -10.66 -17.89 1.86
CA PRO A 123 -11.18 -19.12 1.26
C PRO A 123 -11.81 -20.05 2.30
N THR A 124 -12.94 -20.65 1.95
CA THR A 124 -13.67 -21.56 2.84
C THR A 124 -12.84 -22.79 3.21
N GLU A 125 -11.98 -23.25 2.30
CA GLU A 125 -11.03 -24.34 2.54
C GLU A 125 -10.08 -24.01 3.69
N LEU A 126 -9.58 -22.77 3.75
CA LEU A 126 -8.74 -22.31 4.85
C LEU A 126 -9.53 -22.21 6.15
N CYS A 127 -10.77 -21.70 6.09
CA CYS A 127 -11.65 -21.62 7.25
C CYS A 127 -11.87 -23.01 7.89
N HIS A 128 -12.18 -24.01 7.06
CA HIS A 128 -12.33 -25.38 7.53
C HIS A 128 -11.01 -26.00 7.98
N GLY A 129 -9.90 -25.70 7.30
CA GLY A 129 -8.58 -26.24 7.62
C GLY A 129 -8.04 -25.79 8.99
N ILE A 130 -8.42 -24.60 9.47
CA ILE A 130 -8.04 -24.10 10.80
C ILE A 130 -9.11 -24.35 11.88
N SER A 131 -10.25 -24.95 11.53
CA SER A 131 -11.34 -25.20 12.47
C SER A 131 -11.02 -26.37 13.42
N THR A 132 -11.57 -26.35 14.63
CA THR A 132 -11.51 -27.43 15.62
C THR A 132 -12.92 -27.93 15.97
N GLN A 133 -13.02 -28.90 16.88
CA GLN A 133 -14.33 -29.35 17.39
C GLN A 133 -15.04 -28.25 18.20
N GLU A 134 -14.26 -27.45 18.94
CA GLU A 134 -14.74 -26.36 19.78
C GLU A 134 -15.03 -25.09 18.97
N LEU A 135 -14.33 -24.86 17.85
CA LEU A 135 -14.50 -23.69 17.00
C LEU A 135 -14.58 -24.08 15.52
N GLN A 136 -15.79 -24.05 14.96
CA GLN A 136 -16.03 -24.30 13.54
C GLN A 136 -16.22 -22.99 12.78
N ILE A 137 -15.30 -22.62 11.92
CA ILE A 137 -15.34 -21.39 11.13
C ILE A 137 -15.97 -21.71 9.77
N LEU A 138 -17.20 -21.21 9.56
CA LEU A 138 -17.98 -21.47 8.36
C LEU A 138 -17.62 -20.51 7.22
N ALA A 139 -17.35 -19.26 7.54
CA ALA A 139 -16.90 -18.25 6.59
C ALA A 139 -16.14 -17.15 7.34
N MET A 140 -15.13 -16.57 6.70
CA MET A 140 -14.36 -15.46 7.26
C MET A 140 -13.95 -14.48 6.18
N LYS A 141 -13.91 -13.20 6.55
CA LYS A 141 -13.36 -12.09 5.79
C LYS A 141 -12.45 -11.28 6.71
N ILE A 142 -11.36 -10.77 6.19
CA ILE A 142 -10.54 -9.78 6.90
C ILE A 142 -11.08 -8.42 6.50
N LYS A 143 -11.91 -7.83 7.38
CA LYS A 143 -12.48 -6.51 7.16
C LYS A 143 -11.38 -5.45 7.26
N CYS A 144 -11.32 -4.54 6.30
CA CYS A 144 -10.49 -3.35 6.36
C CYS A 144 -11.36 -2.15 6.75
N PRO A 145 -11.22 -1.62 7.97
CA PRO A 145 -11.85 -0.38 8.36
C PRO A 145 -11.51 0.79 7.40
N SER A 146 -12.50 1.61 7.07
CA SER A 146 -12.35 2.75 6.14
C SER A 146 -11.29 3.77 6.57
N ASN A 147 -11.07 3.94 7.88
CA ASN A 147 -10.01 4.79 8.42
C ASN A 147 -8.59 4.32 8.03
N PHE A 148 -8.38 3.03 7.77
CA PHE A 148 -7.09 2.53 7.28
C PHE A 148 -6.86 2.90 5.81
N ILE A 149 -7.90 2.85 4.98
CA ILE A 149 -7.83 3.35 3.60
C ILE A 149 -7.56 4.85 3.60
N SER A 150 -8.27 5.62 4.44
CA SER A 150 -8.01 7.05 4.61
C SER A 150 -6.57 7.33 5.03
N LYS A 151 -6.01 6.54 5.96
CA LYS A 151 -4.61 6.63 6.36
C LYS A 151 -3.66 6.35 5.20
N VAL A 152 -3.95 5.38 4.33
CA VAL A 152 -3.13 5.12 3.13
C VAL A 152 -3.11 6.36 2.23
N ILE A 153 -4.27 6.93 1.90
CA ILE A 153 -4.36 8.11 1.05
C ILE A 153 -3.60 9.30 1.66
N SER A 154 -3.77 9.54 2.97
CA SER A 154 -3.02 10.59 3.67
C SER A 154 -1.51 10.38 3.62
N ASN A 155 -1.03 9.13 3.72
CA ASN A 155 0.40 8.84 3.58
C ASN A 155 0.88 9.15 2.16
N VAL A 156 0.16 8.72 1.12
CA VAL A 156 0.55 9.01 -0.27
C VAL A 156 0.61 10.52 -0.51
N LYS A 157 -0.37 11.29 -0.03
CA LYS A 157 -0.35 12.76 -0.07
C LYS A 157 0.89 13.33 0.62
N SER A 158 1.21 12.87 1.83
CA SER A 158 2.39 13.32 2.57
C SER A 158 3.68 13.01 1.81
N LYS A 159 3.84 11.77 1.33
CA LYS A 159 5.04 11.34 0.58
C LYS A 159 5.21 12.14 -0.69
N LEU A 160 4.12 12.41 -1.40
CA LEU A 160 4.15 13.20 -2.63
C LEU A 160 4.66 14.63 -2.36
N VAL A 161 4.16 15.28 -1.30
CA VAL A 161 4.65 16.60 -0.87
C VAL A 161 6.14 16.54 -0.52
N ASP A 162 6.57 15.55 0.26
CA ASP A 162 7.96 15.38 0.66
C ASP A 162 8.89 15.18 -0.54
N VAL A 163 8.46 14.38 -1.53
CA VAL A 163 9.21 14.15 -2.78
C VAL A 163 9.32 15.43 -3.61
N ILE A 164 8.22 16.18 -3.79
CA ILE A 164 8.26 17.45 -4.52
C ILE A 164 9.19 18.44 -3.81
N MET A 165 9.13 18.51 -2.48
CA MET A 165 10.01 19.37 -1.70
C MET A 165 11.47 18.96 -1.81
N GLU A 166 11.78 17.67 -1.90
CA GLU A 166 13.15 17.21 -2.12
C GLU A 166 13.66 17.57 -3.50
N LEU A 167 12.82 17.43 -4.53
CA LEU A 167 13.13 17.88 -5.88
C LEU A 167 13.35 19.40 -5.92
N GLU A 168 12.51 20.22 -5.27
CA GLU A 168 12.62 21.69 -5.25
C GLU A 168 13.91 22.19 -4.59
N LYS A 169 14.48 21.43 -3.66
CA LYS A 169 15.75 21.81 -3.02
C LYS A 169 16.93 21.64 -3.96
N GLN A 170 16.84 20.71 -4.90
CA GLN A 170 17.96 20.32 -5.74
C GLN A 170 17.81 20.86 -7.16
N TYR A 171 16.62 20.89 -7.73
CA TYR A 171 16.37 21.30 -9.10
C TYR A 171 15.55 22.57 -9.18
N GLU A 172 15.86 23.37 -10.19
CA GLU A 172 15.13 24.59 -10.53
C GLU A 172 14.01 24.27 -11.53
N ASN A 173 12.96 25.09 -11.51
CA ASN A 173 11.89 25.10 -12.51
C ASN A 173 11.15 23.76 -12.74
N LEU A 174 10.69 23.12 -11.66
CA LEU A 174 9.91 21.88 -11.73
C LEU A 174 8.59 21.99 -12.50
N ASP A 175 8.06 23.20 -12.66
CA ASP A 175 6.78 23.44 -13.32
C ASP A 175 6.84 23.20 -14.85
N GLU A 176 8.03 23.24 -15.44
CA GLU A 176 8.25 22.84 -16.84
C GLU A 176 8.27 21.32 -17.06
N LEU A 177 8.20 20.54 -15.97
CA LEU A 177 8.21 19.07 -15.95
C LEU A 177 9.48 18.39 -16.48
N ASP A 178 10.45 19.18 -16.98
CA ASP A 178 11.72 18.69 -17.49
C ASP A 178 12.88 19.20 -16.63
N ILE A 179 13.62 18.26 -16.04
CA ILE A 179 14.82 18.52 -15.23
C ILE A 179 16.03 17.76 -15.79
N LYS A 180 15.92 17.18 -16.99
CA LYS A 180 16.90 16.24 -17.53
C LYS A 180 18.30 16.83 -17.63
N SER A 181 18.44 18.05 -18.13
CA SER A 181 19.73 18.74 -18.22
C SER A 181 20.41 18.87 -16.85
N GLN A 182 19.66 19.33 -15.84
CA GLN A 182 20.15 19.52 -14.47
C GLN A 182 20.52 18.19 -13.79
N VAL A 183 19.85 17.09 -14.16
CA VAL A 183 20.14 15.75 -13.66
C VAL A 183 21.42 15.19 -14.29
N GLU A 184 21.66 15.46 -15.58
CA GLU A 184 22.87 15.02 -16.30
C GLU A 184 24.12 15.82 -15.90
N GLU A 185 23.95 17.07 -15.45
CA GLU A 185 25.04 17.96 -15.02
C GLU A 185 25.78 17.47 -13.77
N ASP A 186 25.09 16.86 -12.80
CA ASP A 186 25.68 16.41 -11.53
C ASP A 186 25.16 15.03 -11.11
N LYS A 187 25.97 14.02 -11.41
CA LYS A 187 25.67 12.62 -11.08
C LYS A 187 25.61 12.37 -9.56
N HIS A 188 26.45 13.03 -8.76
CA HIS A 188 26.44 12.83 -7.30
C HIS A 188 25.17 13.42 -6.68
N LYS A 189 24.73 14.58 -7.18
CA LYS A 189 23.45 15.18 -6.81
C LYS A 189 22.27 14.29 -7.21
N LYS A 190 22.28 13.71 -8.43
CA LYS A 190 21.28 12.71 -8.87
C LYS A 190 21.19 11.54 -7.89
N GLU A 191 22.32 10.91 -7.57
CA GLU A 191 22.38 9.76 -6.64
C GLU A 191 21.85 10.11 -5.25
N LYS A 192 22.19 11.30 -4.74
CA LYS A 192 21.70 11.78 -3.44
C LYS A 192 20.19 12.01 -3.43
N VAL A 193 19.65 12.62 -4.49
CA VAL A 193 18.19 12.81 -4.64
C VAL A 193 17.47 11.47 -4.66
N ILE A 194 17.95 10.52 -5.47
CA ILE A 194 17.38 9.18 -5.56
C ILE A 194 17.32 8.53 -4.18
N PHE A 195 18.44 8.54 -3.44
CA PHE A 195 18.51 7.98 -2.10
C PHE A 195 17.52 8.64 -1.13
N ASN A 196 17.38 9.97 -1.18
CA ASN A 196 16.43 10.68 -0.32
C ASN A 196 14.98 10.33 -0.66
N ILE A 197 14.62 10.31 -1.95
CA ILE A 197 13.27 9.95 -2.42
C ILE A 197 12.94 8.50 -2.05
N GLU A 198 13.87 7.56 -2.25
CA GLU A 198 13.71 6.17 -1.83
C GLU A 198 13.42 6.05 -0.32
N ASN A 199 14.16 6.79 0.51
CA ASN A 199 13.90 6.82 1.95
C ASN A 199 12.57 7.46 2.32
N ILE A 200 12.13 8.49 1.59
CA ILE A 200 10.82 9.11 1.78
C ILE A 200 9.73 8.08 1.48
N ILE A 201 9.77 7.42 0.31
CA ILE A 201 8.72 6.50 -0.14
C ILE A 201 8.64 5.25 0.74
N PHE A 202 9.80 4.66 1.06
CA PHE A 202 9.88 3.35 1.70
C PHE A 202 10.30 3.41 3.18
N ASP A 203 10.29 4.58 3.82
CA ASP A 203 10.58 4.78 5.25
C ASP A 203 11.93 4.18 5.69
N GLY A 204 12.94 4.20 4.82
CA GLY A 204 14.25 3.61 5.10
C GLY A 204 14.25 2.07 5.23
N SER A 205 13.15 1.40 4.85
CA SER A 205 13.07 -0.07 4.77
C SER A 205 13.94 -0.65 3.64
N ILE A 206 14.50 0.21 2.77
CA ILE A 206 15.52 -0.13 1.79
C ILE A 206 16.89 -0.21 2.49
N LYS A 207 17.05 -1.18 3.39
CA LYS A 207 18.40 -1.65 3.70
C LYS A 207 18.92 -2.38 2.47
N MET A 208 20.03 -1.91 1.89
CA MET A 208 20.85 -2.69 0.95
C MET A 208 21.14 -4.06 1.58
N GLY A 209 20.41 -5.08 1.15
CA GLY A 209 20.45 -6.41 1.74
C GLY A 209 19.20 -7.19 1.37
N ASN A 210 19.34 -8.05 0.36
CA ASN A 210 18.39 -9.09 -0.05
C ASN A 210 17.48 -9.57 1.10
N ASN A 211 16.16 -9.32 1.00
CA ASN A 211 15.06 -10.19 1.44
C ASN A 211 13.71 -9.52 1.73
N ASN A 212 13.43 -8.30 1.26
CA ASN A 212 12.03 -7.88 1.07
C ASN A 212 11.48 -8.46 -0.24
N LYS A 213 11.57 -9.79 -0.40
CA LYS A 213 10.43 -10.48 -0.98
C LYS A 213 9.36 -10.34 0.08
N ILE A 214 8.17 -9.85 -0.25
CA ILE A 214 6.99 -10.23 0.53
C ILE A 214 7.12 -11.74 0.60
N LYS A 215 7.52 -12.29 1.75
CA LYS A 215 7.44 -13.72 1.96
C LYS A 215 5.97 -13.96 1.71
N ARG A 216 5.62 -14.62 0.59
CA ARG A 216 4.33 -15.30 0.50
C ARG A 216 4.21 -15.94 1.87
N SER A 217 3.24 -15.48 2.67
CA SER A 217 3.06 -16.09 3.97
C SER A 217 3.00 -17.59 3.70
N LYS A 218 3.68 -18.41 4.49
CA LYS A 218 3.71 -19.86 4.22
C LYS A 218 2.29 -20.42 4.05
N PHE A 219 1.29 -19.73 4.62
CA PHE A 219 -0.12 -19.88 4.29
C PHE A 219 -0.43 -19.71 2.80
N TRP A 220 -0.23 -18.54 2.20
CA TRP A 220 -0.54 -18.29 0.80
C TRP A 220 0.30 -19.12 -0.18
N SER A 221 1.57 -19.46 0.15
CA SER A 221 2.40 -20.30 -0.73
C SER A 221 2.01 -21.77 -0.72
N PHE A 222 1.36 -22.28 0.34
CA PHE A 222 0.91 -23.68 0.39
C PHE A 222 -0.31 -23.95 -0.51
N PHE A 223 -1.05 -22.91 -0.90
CA PHE A 223 -2.34 -23.06 -1.56
C PHE A 223 -2.45 -22.34 -2.91
N GLY A 224 -1.47 -21.52 -3.29
CA GLY A 224 -1.29 -21.07 -4.67
C GLY A 224 -0.70 -22.20 -5.50
N GLY A 225 -1.55 -23.04 -6.08
CA GLY A 225 -1.13 -24.09 -7.00
C GLY A 225 -0.28 -23.52 -8.13
N GLU A 226 0.86 -24.15 -8.38
CA GLU A 226 1.57 -24.03 -9.65
C GLU A 226 0.57 -24.29 -10.79
N LYS A 227 0.42 -23.31 -11.66
CA LYS A 227 0.12 -23.52 -13.07
C LYS A 227 1.12 -22.74 -13.89
#